data_AF-A0A0B8R6P0-F1
#
_entry.id   AF-A0A0B8R6P0-F1
#
_cell.length_a   1.000
_cell.length_b   1.000
_cell.length_c   1.000
_cell.angle_alpha   90.00
_cell.angle_beta   90.00
_cell.angle_gamma   90.00
#
_symmetry.space_group_name_H-M   'P 1'
#
loop_
_entity.id
_entity.type
_entity.pdbx_description
1 polymer ?
#
loop_
_entity_poly.entity_id
_entity_poly.type
_entity_poly.pdbx_seq_one_letter_code
_entity_poly.pdbx_strand_id
1 'polypeptide(L)'
;MTIFERVQELSRKQGKTLQKVANDLGFGDNYLYTLKKQKPKADNLEKLADYFHVSVDYLLGRAEAKPVNEPIDLAEVANSDDDAIFDSILSAGGRPLTEKDKAMIKLVFADRWEELQQKAKDLKDSEK
;
A
#
# COMPACT_ATOMS: atom_id res chain seq x y z
N MET A 1 7.85 9.13 13.77
CA MET A 1 8.25 10.25 12.89
C MET A 1 7.20 11.36 12.93
N THR A 2 7.62 12.61 13.10
CA THR A 2 6.77 13.82 13.09
C THR A 2 6.58 14.39 11.68
N ILE A 3 5.66 15.35 11.51
CA ILE A 3 5.47 16.07 10.24
C ILE A 3 6.77 16.78 9.83
N PHE A 4 7.45 17.43 10.77
CA PHE A 4 8.71 18.10 10.52
C PHE A 4 9.77 17.14 9.96
N GLU A 5 9.94 15.98 10.58
CA GLU A 5 10.91 14.97 10.16
C GLU A 5 10.60 14.45 8.75
N ARG A 6 9.32 14.19 8.43
CA ARG A 6 8.88 13.79 7.07
C ARG A 6 9.20 14.87 6.03
N VAL A 7 8.84 16.12 6.31
CA VAL A 7 9.11 17.24 5.40
C VAL A 7 10.62 17.44 5.22
N GLN A 8 11.41 17.28 6.28
CA GLN A 8 12.87 17.34 6.21
C GLN A 8 13.45 16.23 5.33
N GLU A 9 12.94 14.99 5.47
CA GLU A 9 13.34 13.87 4.63
C GLU A 9 13.00 14.11 3.15
N LEU A 10 11.76 14.53 2.86
CA LEU A 10 11.30 14.82 1.50
C LEU A 10 12.11 15.95 0.85
N SER A 11 12.42 17.01 1.61
CA SER A 11 13.27 18.11 1.15
C SER A 11 14.66 17.62 0.77
N ARG A 12 15.26 16.75 1.60
CA ARG A 12 16.57 16.13 1.33
C ARG A 12 16.55 15.25 0.08
N LYS A 13 15.48 14.47 -0.14
CA LYS A 13 15.31 13.64 -1.35
C LYS A 13 15.27 14.47 -2.63
N GLN A 14 14.72 15.68 -2.57
CA GLN A 14 14.72 16.62 -3.69
C GLN A 14 16.00 17.48 -3.78
N GLY A 15 16.99 17.28 -2.90
CA GLY A 15 18.20 18.10 -2.87
C GLY A 15 17.98 19.57 -2.48
N LYS A 16 16.87 19.87 -1.80
CA LYS A 16 16.49 21.24 -1.41
C LYS A 16 16.66 21.46 0.09
N THR A 17 17.03 22.68 0.47
CA THR A 17 17.01 23.10 1.88
C THR A 17 15.58 23.40 2.31
N LEU A 18 15.30 23.29 3.62
CA LEU A 18 13.99 23.67 4.18
C LEU A 18 13.62 25.13 3.86
N GLN A 19 14.60 26.04 3.89
CA GLN A 19 14.40 27.44 3.52
C GLN A 19 13.99 27.59 2.06
N LYS A 20 14.59 26.82 1.14
CA LYS A 20 14.20 26.86 -0.27
C LYS A 20 12.77 26.35 -0.46
N VAL A 21 12.39 25.25 0.20
CA VAL A 21 11.01 24.73 0.15
C VAL A 21 10.01 25.73 0.72
N ALA A 22 10.33 26.38 1.84
CA ALA A 22 9.48 27.42 2.42
C ALA A 22 9.25 28.57 1.43
N ASN A 23 10.32 29.04 0.79
CA ASN A 23 10.26 30.10 -0.23
C ASN A 23 9.49 29.67 -1.48
N ASP A 24 9.74 28.46 -2.00
CA ASP A 24 9.02 27.90 -3.15
C ASP A 24 7.50 27.83 -2.89
N LEU A 25 7.09 27.68 -1.63
CA LEU A 25 5.67 27.63 -1.20
C LEU A 25 5.10 28.98 -0.74
N GLY A 26 5.89 30.05 -0.77
CA GLY A 26 5.48 31.37 -0.28
C GLY A 26 5.27 31.43 1.24
N PHE A 27 5.91 30.54 1.99
CA PHE A 27 5.94 30.57 3.45
C PHE A 27 7.07 31.48 3.94
N GLY A 28 6.95 31.99 5.17
CA GLY A 28 8.08 32.66 5.81
C GLY A 28 9.27 31.71 6.00
N ASP A 29 10.50 32.23 5.91
CA ASP A 29 11.74 31.43 5.89
C ASP A 29 11.85 30.38 7.01
N ASN A 30 11.31 30.71 8.18
CA ASN A 30 11.38 29.86 9.38
C ASN A 30 10.15 28.98 9.58
N TYR A 31 9.15 29.04 8.70
CA TYR A 31 7.87 28.35 8.87
C TYR A 31 8.05 26.84 9.06
N LEU A 32 8.85 26.18 8.22
CA LEU A 32 9.02 24.72 8.34
C LEU A 32 9.65 24.31 9.67
N TYR A 33 10.47 25.15 10.30
CA TYR A 33 11.05 24.85 11.62
C TYR A 33 10.02 24.95 12.76
N THR A 34 8.94 25.71 12.61
CA THR A 34 7.88 25.78 13.62
C THR A 34 7.10 24.48 13.71
N LEU A 35 7.11 23.67 12.64
CA LEU A 35 6.47 22.35 12.58
C LEU A 35 7.04 21.33 13.59
N LYS A 36 8.18 21.63 14.22
CA LYS A 36 8.72 20.88 15.36
C LYS A 36 7.83 20.96 16.61
N LYS A 37 7.08 22.05 16.77
CA LYS A 37 6.28 22.36 17.97
C LYS A 37 4.80 22.56 17.68
N GLN A 38 4.46 22.87 16.44
CA GLN A 38 3.10 23.28 16.04
C GLN A 38 2.64 22.48 14.83
N LYS A 39 1.33 22.26 14.74
CA LYS A 39 0.73 21.64 13.55
C LYS A 39 0.47 22.70 12.48
N PRO A 40 0.70 22.40 11.19
CA PRO A 40 0.32 23.30 10.11
C PRO A 40 -1.20 23.43 10.05
N LYS A 41 -1.69 24.57 9.53
CA LYS A 41 -3.10 24.71 9.13
C LYS A 41 -3.40 23.80 7.94
N ALA A 42 -4.67 23.46 7.74
CA ALA A 42 -5.12 22.57 6.67
C ALA A 42 -4.56 23.00 5.29
N ASP A 43 -4.76 24.26 4.91
CA ASP A 43 -4.31 24.80 3.62
C ASP A 43 -2.79 24.70 3.42
N ASN A 44 -2.00 24.90 4.48
CA ASN A 44 -0.55 24.80 4.41
C ASN A 44 -0.08 23.33 4.35
N LEU A 45 -0.81 22.44 5.01
CA LEU A 45 -0.56 21.00 4.96
C LEU A 45 -0.85 20.44 3.57
N GLU A 46 -1.92 20.88 2.92
CA GLU A 46 -2.27 20.55 1.54
C GLU A 46 -1.18 21.03 0.57
N LYS A 47 -0.77 22.30 0.66
CA LYS A 47 0.35 22.84 -0.15
C LYS A 47 1.63 22.02 -0.03
N LEU A 48 1.97 21.57 1.19
CA LEU A 48 3.14 20.73 1.41
C LEU A 48 2.96 19.36 0.74
N ALA A 49 1.77 18.76 0.84
CA ALA A 49 1.46 17.47 0.23
C ALA A 49 1.58 17.54 -1.30
N ASP A 50 0.98 18.55 -1.92
CA ASP A 50 1.02 18.77 -3.36
C ASP A 50 2.45 19.01 -3.86
N TYR A 51 3.20 19.85 -3.16
CA TYR A 51 4.59 20.18 -3.52
C TYR A 51 5.52 18.98 -3.52
N PHE A 52 5.30 18.04 -2.59
CA PHE A 52 6.09 16.81 -2.51
C PHE A 52 5.47 15.63 -3.25
N HIS A 53 4.30 15.82 -3.90
CA HIS A 53 3.53 14.77 -4.57
C HIS A 53 3.24 13.57 -3.65
N VAL A 54 2.82 13.85 -2.42
CA VAL A 54 2.42 12.84 -1.42
C VAL A 54 1.02 13.16 -0.90
N SER A 55 0.37 12.20 -0.23
CA SER A 55 -0.91 12.48 0.42
C SER A 55 -0.74 13.27 1.72
N VAL A 56 -1.77 14.03 2.10
CA VAL A 56 -1.84 14.66 3.42
C VAL A 56 -1.72 13.61 4.54
N ASP A 57 -2.33 12.43 4.34
CA ASP A 57 -2.23 11.31 5.28
C ASP A 57 -0.80 10.79 5.42
N TYR A 58 0.01 10.81 4.36
CA TYR A 58 1.43 10.49 4.46
C TYR A 58 2.16 11.50 5.37
N LEU A 59 1.96 12.80 5.17
CA LEU A 59 2.58 13.83 6.02
C LEU A 59 2.16 13.71 7.48
N LEU A 60 0.89 13.37 7.74
CA LEU A 60 0.36 13.12 9.08
C LEU A 60 0.82 11.79 9.69
N GLY A 61 1.50 10.93 8.92
CA GLY A 61 1.94 9.62 9.36
C GLY A 61 0.84 8.57 9.46
N ARG A 62 -0.28 8.80 8.77
CA ARG A 62 -1.38 7.84 8.63
C ARG A 62 -1.13 6.83 7.51
N ALA A 63 -0.19 7.08 6.60
CA ALA A 63 0.17 6.11 5.56
C ALA A 63 0.85 4.83 6.10
N GLU A 64 1.41 4.86 7.32
CA GLU A 64 1.83 3.63 8.03
C GLU A 64 0.63 2.86 8.61
N ALA A 65 -0.53 3.51 8.75
CA ALA A 65 -1.79 2.84 8.99
C ALA A 65 -2.41 2.43 7.64
N LYS A 66 -2.04 1.24 7.13
CA LYS A 66 -2.81 0.54 6.10
C LYS A 66 -4.16 0.08 6.69
N PRO A 67 -5.28 0.08 5.93
CA PRO A 67 -5.33 -0.32 4.52
C PRO A 67 -5.73 0.80 3.57
N VAL A 68 -5.02 0.83 2.43
CA VAL A 68 -5.50 1.44 1.19
C VAL A 68 -6.63 0.53 0.69
N ASN A 69 -7.78 1.10 0.34
CA ASN A 69 -8.86 0.39 -0.38
C ASN A 69 -8.46 0.10 -1.84
N GLU A 70 -7.24 -0.37 -2.07
CA GLU A 70 -6.85 -0.90 -3.36
C GLU A 70 -7.44 -2.31 -3.47
N PRO A 71 -8.17 -2.61 -4.58
CA PRO A 71 -8.60 -3.97 -4.85
C PRO A 71 -7.40 -4.92 -4.82
N ILE A 72 -7.53 -6.02 -4.08
CA ILE A 72 -6.54 -7.09 -4.07
C ILE A 72 -6.76 -7.94 -5.33
N ASP A 73 -5.71 -8.17 -6.10
CA ASP A 73 -5.76 -9.13 -7.21
C ASP A 73 -5.73 -10.57 -6.66
N LEU A 74 -6.90 -11.21 -6.65
CA LEU A 74 -7.04 -12.59 -6.16
C LEU A 74 -6.35 -13.62 -7.07
N ALA A 75 -6.14 -13.32 -8.35
CA ALA A 75 -5.44 -14.22 -9.26
C ALA A 75 -3.95 -14.30 -8.91
N GLU A 76 -3.32 -13.16 -8.62
CA GLU A 76 -1.92 -13.12 -8.15
C GLU A 76 -1.76 -13.93 -6.86
N VAL A 77 -2.65 -13.72 -5.89
CA VAL A 77 -2.62 -14.41 -4.59
C VAL A 77 -2.87 -15.91 -4.74
N ALA A 78 -3.81 -16.30 -5.59
CA ALA A 78 -4.17 -17.70 -5.83
C ALA A 78 -3.07 -18.50 -6.54
N ASN A 79 -2.25 -17.83 -7.36
CA ASN A 79 -1.12 -18.44 -8.05
C ASN A 79 0.16 -18.48 -7.20
N SER A 80 0.16 -17.91 -5.99
CA SER A 80 1.28 -18.03 -5.06
C SER A 80 1.36 -19.43 -4.44
N ASP A 81 2.57 -19.97 -4.38
CA ASP A 81 2.89 -21.20 -3.63
C ASP A 81 3.08 -20.95 -2.12
N ASP A 82 3.16 -19.68 -1.69
CA ASP A 82 3.33 -19.30 -0.30
C ASP A 82 1.98 -18.96 0.38
N ASP A 83 1.52 -19.88 1.23
CA ASP A 83 0.29 -19.72 2.01
C ASP A 83 0.38 -18.62 3.08
N ALA A 84 1.59 -18.16 3.46
CA ALA A 84 1.75 -17.03 4.36
C ALA A 84 1.21 -15.73 3.74
N ILE A 85 1.17 -15.66 2.41
CA ILE A 85 0.55 -14.53 1.71
C ILE A 85 -0.95 -14.48 2.03
N PHE A 86 -1.67 -15.62 1.97
CA PHE A 86 -3.10 -15.66 2.30
C PHE A 86 -3.38 -15.08 3.70
N ASP A 87 -2.58 -15.46 4.69
CA ASP A 87 -2.77 -15.05 6.08
C ASP A 87 -2.40 -13.57 6.33
N SER A 88 -1.53 -13.01 5.49
CA SER A 88 -1.11 -11.61 5.60
C SER A 88 -2.11 -10.61 5.03
N ILE A 89 -2.95 -11.01 4.07
CA ILE A 89 -3.79 -10.07 3.30
C ILE A 89 -5.27 -10.43 3.21
N LEU A 90 -5.65 -11.69 3.43
CA LEU A 90 -7.04 -12.13 3.34
C LEU A 90 -7.57 -12.59 4.70
N SER A 91 -8.83 -12.30 4.97
CA SER A 91 -9.55 -12.83 6.13
C SER A 91 -11.02 -13.03 5.80
N ALA A 92 -11.67 -13.97 6.48
CA ALA A 92 -13.11 -14.18 6.38
C ALA A 92 -13.78 -13.74 7.68
N GLY A 93 -14.53 -12.64 7.65
CA GLY A 93 -15.19 -12.09 8.85
C GLY A 93 -14.20 -11.70 9.97
N GLY A 94 -12.99 -11.27 9.60
CA GLY A 94 -11.94 -10.88 10.55
C GLY A 94 -11.20 -12.06 11.22
N ARG A 95 -11.39 -13.29 10.73
CA ARG A 95 -10.66 -14.48 11.18
C ARG A 95 -9.71 -14.99 10.10
N PRO A 96 -8.62 -15.69 10.48
CA PRO A 96 -7.75 -16.38 9.53
C PRO A 96 -8.55 -17.33 8.64
N LEU A 97 -8.13 -17.46 7.39
CA LEU A 97 -8.72 -18.41 6.46
C LEU A 97 -8.37 -19.84 6.86
N THR A 98 -9.33 -20.74 6.73
CA THR A 98 -9.04 -22.17 6.88
C THR A 98 -8.34 -22.71 5.63
N GLU A 99 -7.67 -23.85 5.75
CA GLU A 99 -7.07 -24.56 4.60
C GLU A 99 -8.07 -24.81 3.48
N LYS A 100 -9.33 -25.08 3.84
CA LYS A 100 -10.41 -25.26 2.87
C LYS A 100 -10.75 -23.97 2.13
N ASP A 101 -10.76 -22.83 2.82
CA ASP A 101 -11.02 -21.52 2.20
C ASP A 101 -9.91 -21.14 1.22
N LYS A 102 -8.64 -21.33 1.64
CA LYS A 102 -7.47 -21.11 0.78
C LYS A 102 -7.53 -21.99 -0.48
N ALA A 103 -7.84 -23.28 -0.32
CA ALA A 103 -7.98 -24.20 -1.45
C ALA A 103 -9.11 -23.81 -2.42
N MET A 104 -10.25 -23.33 -1.92
CA MET A 104 -11.34 -22.85 -2.76
C MET A 104 -10.96 -21.58 -3.53
N ILE A 105 -10.27 -20.64 -2.90
CA ILE A 105 -9.78 -19.42 -3.57
C ILE A 105 -8.78 -19.79 -4.66
N LYS A 106 -7.81 -20.67 -4.36
CA LYS A 106 -6.88 -21.19 -5.37
C LYS A 106 -7.62 -21.87 -6.53
N LEU A 107 -8.63 -22.68 -6.25
CA LEU A 107 -9.40 -23.37 -7.28
C LEU A 107 -10.14 -22.39 -8.21
N VAL A 108 -10.71 -21.31 -7.65
CA VAL A 108 -11.54 -20.36 -8.42
C VAL A 108 -10.68 -19.36 -9.19
N PHE A 109 -9.55 -18.93 -8.62
CA PHE A 109 -8.79 -17.78 -9.13
C PHE A 109 -7.38 -18.10 -9.63
N ALA A 110 -6.84 -19.30 -9.39
CA ALA A 110 -5.55 -19.66 -9.98
C ALA A 110 -5.72 -19.86 -11.50
N ASP A 111 -4.71 -19.46 -12.26
CA ASP A 111 -4.64 -19.64 -13.72
C ASP A 111 -4.30 -21.10 -14.08
N ARG A 112 -5.08 -22.04 -13.51
CA ARG A 112 -4.92 -23.49 -13.69
C ARG A 112 -6.06 -24.10 -14.50
N TRP A 113 -6.87 -23.28 -15.17
CA TRP A 113 -7.97 -23.78 -16.01
C TRP A 113 -7.48 -24.75 -17.09
N GLU A 114 -6.30 -24.48 -17.68
CA GLU A 114 -5.67 -25.35 -18.68
C GLU A 114 -5.14 -26.65 -18.07
N GLU A 115 -4.51 -26.60 -16.89
CA GLU A 115 -4.02 -27.79 -16.17
C GLU A 115 -5.17 -28.72 -15.74
N LEU A 116 -6.29 -28.15 -15.31
CA LEU A 116 -7.49 -28.89 -14.94
C LEU A 116 -8.14 -29.56 -16.15
N GLN A 117 -8.17 -28.89 -17.32
CA GLN A 117 -8.64 -29.51 -18.56
C GLN A 117 -7.74 -30.67 -18.99
N GLN A 118 -6.43 -30.50 -18.90
CA GLN A 118 -5.48 -31.54 -19.28
C GLN A 118 -5.58 -32.76 -18.36
N LYS A 119 -5.58 -32.57 -17.03
CA LYS A 119 -5.76 -33.69 -16.08
C LYS A 119 -7.09 -34.42 -16.27
N ALA A 120 -8.18 -33.69 -16.52
CA ALA A 120 -9.49 -34.30 -16.77
C ALA A 120 -9.53 -35.12 -18.07
N LYS A 121 -8.73 -34.72 -19.08
CA LYS A 121 -8.56 -35.48 -20.32
C LYS A 121 -7.74 -36.75 -20.09
N ASP A 122 -6.62 -36.64 -19.39
CA ASP A 122 -5.73 -37.78 -19.09
C ASP A 122 -6.44 -38.85 -18.23
N LEU A 123 -7.27 -38.43 -17.27
CA LEU A 123 -8.11 -39.33 -16.46
C LEU A 123 -9.11 -40.13 -17.32
N LYS A 124 -9.79 -39.45 -18.27
CA LYS A 124 -10.73 -40.12 -19.20
C LYS A 124 -10.06 -41.11 -20.15
N ASP A 125 -8.81 -40.83 -20.53
CA ASP A 125 -8.03 -41.72 -21.40
C ASP A 125 -7.45 -42.91 -20.61
N SER A 126 -7.26 -42.79 -19.29
CA SER A 126 -6.81 -43.88 -18.42
C SER A 126 -7.90 -44.89 -18.02
N GLU A 127 -9.17 -44.53 -18.20
CA GLU A 127 -10.34 -45.40 -17.93
C GLU A 127 -10.79 -46.21 -19.16
N LYS A 128 -10.04 -46.12 -20.29
CA LYS A 128 -10.24 -46.89 -21.53
C LYS A 128 -9.18 -47.98 -21.70
#